data_AF-R9AWA8-F1
#
_entry.id   AF-R9AWA8-F1
#
_cell.length_a   1.000
_cell.length_b   1.000
_cell.length_c   1.000
_cell.angle_alpha   90.00
_cell.angle_beta   90.00
_cell.angle_gamma   90.00
#
_symmetry.space_group_name_H-M   'P 1'
#
loop_
_entity.id
_entity.type
_entity.pdbx_description
1 polymer ?
#
loop_
_entity_poly.entity_id
_entity_poly.type
_entity_poly.pdbx_seq_one_letter_code
_entity_poly.pdbx_strand_id
1 'polypeptide(L)'
;MNFSGDVEVFLSCLGTKESSSDILKAVVLVASDFDRSETDFCGEKLSYWQFFKRGVTFRFNEHQILDTVFIHAKENEEYYSYPFLEDLIIGINHKSTKQSVVKLFGNPERESNSWLKYKILDSYLHFEFDKSSELKQITMGKF
;
A
#
# COMPACT_ATOMS: atom_id res chain seq x y z
N MET A 1 -6.97 2.13 -17.41
CA MET A 1 -6.08 2.66 -16.35
C MET A 1 -4.80 1.88 -16.41
N ASN A 2 -3.65 2.56 -16.39
CA ASN A 2 -2.38 1.88 -16.35
C ASN A 2 -1.68 2.27 -15.04
N PHE A 3 -1.67 1.36 -14.08
CA PHE A 3 -0.83 1.45 -12.90
C PHE A 3 0.39 0.60 -13.21
N SER A 4 1.51 1.26 -13.50
CA SER A 4 2.77 0.59 -13.86
C SER A 4 3.87 1.02 -12.91
N GLY A 5 4.79 0.10 -12.63
CA GLY A 5 5.84 0.24 -11.63
C GLY A 5 5.83 -0.94 -10.67
N ASP A 6 6.56 -0.81 -9.55
CA ASP A 6 6.69 -1.86 -8.55
C ASP A 6 5.35 -2.25 -7.89
N VAL A 7 4.31 -1.41 -8.00
CA VAL A 7 2.94 -1.71 -7.56
C VAL A 7 2.42 -3.04 -8.11
N GLU A 8 2.82 -3.44 -9.32
CA GLU A 8 2.42 -4.71 -9.92
C GLU A 8 2.93 -5.90 -9.10
N VAL A 9 4.14 -5.79 -8.53
CA VAL A 9 4.72 -6.83 -7.67
C VAL A 9 3.92 -6.96 -6.37
N PHE A 10 3.63 -5.85 -5.70
CA PHE A 10 2.81 -5.86 -4.48
C PHE A 10 1.41 -6.42 -4.74
N LEU A 11 0.75 -5.98 -5.81
CA LEU A 11 -0.58 -6.48 -6.19
C LEU A 11 -0.57 -7.98 -6.51
N SER A 12 0.49 -8.48 -7.17
CA SER A 12 0.64 -9.92 -7.45
C SER A 12 0.83 -10.78 -6.21
N CYS A 13 1.37 -10.22 -5.12
CA CYS A 13 1.57 -10.91 -3.85
C CYS A 13 0.28 -11.01 -3.02
N LEU A 14 -0.73 -10.16 -3.27
CA LEU A 14 -1.99 -10.20 -2.54
C LEU A 14 -2.71 -11.54 -2.77
N GLY A 15 -3.11 -12.19 -1.68
CA GLY A 15 -3.74 -13.51 -1.69
C GLY A 15 -2.76 -14.68 -1.55
N THR A 16 -1.45 -14.41 -1.44
CA THR A 16 -0.45 -15.45 -1.19
C THR A 16 -0.22 -15.65 0.31
N LYS A 17 0.21 -16.86 0.69
CA LYS A 17 0.57 -17.16 2.09
C LYS A 17 1.90 -16.50 2.47
N GLU A 18 2.05 -16.17 3.75
CA GLU A 18 3.30 -15.64 4.37
C GLU A 18 4.54 -16.45 3.95
N SER A 19 4.41 -17.78 3.84
CA SER A 19 5.50 -18.68 3.45
C SER A 19 5.79 -18.76 1.94
N SER A 20 5.04 -18.03 1.11
CA SER A 20 5.23 -18.02 -0.34
C SER A 20 6.51 -17.29 -0.73
N SER A 21 7.28 -17.87 -1.65
CA SER A 21 8.44 -17.19 -2.25
C SER A 21 8.07 -15.93 -3.05
N ASP A 22 6.82 -15.78 -3.46
CA ASP A 22 6.39 -14.57 -4.17
C ASP A 22 6.44 -13.33 -3.29
N ILE A 23 6.14 -13.47 -1.99
CA ILE A 23 6.23 -12.36 -1.03
C ILE A 23 7.67 -11.85 -0.91
N LEU A 24 8.68 -12.74 -1.06
CA LEU A 24 10.08 -12.34 -1.03
C LEU A 24 10.42 -11.32 -2.12
N LYS A 25 9.72 -11.35 -3.27
CA LYS A 25 9.91 -10.36 -4.33
C LYS A 25 9.52 -8.96 -3.84
N ALA A 26 8.41 -8.84 -3.13
CA ALA A 26 7.98 -7.57 -2.55
C ALA A 26 8.91 -7.13 -1.40
N VAL A 27 9.36 -8.06 -0.55
CA VAL A 27 10.32 -7.77 0.54
C VAL A 27 11.66 -7.23 -0.01
N VAL A 28 12.14 -7.79 -1.12
CA VAL A 28 13.36 -7.31 -1.79
C VAL A 28 13.23 -5.87 -2.27
N LEU A 29 12.05 -5.48 -2.78
CA LEU A 29 11.79 -4.10 -3.20
C LEU A 29 11.78 -3.12 -2.02
N VAL A 30 11.23 -3.53 -0.88
CA VAL A 30 11.25 -2.69 0.33
C VAL A 30 12.68 -2.49 0.85
N ALA A 31 13.56 -3.49 0.70
CA ALA A 31 14.98 -3.40 1.02
C ALA A 31 15.26 -2.84 2.43
N SER A 32 14.60 -3.42 3.44
CA SER A 32 14.72 -3.07 4.86
C SER A 32 14.42 -4.26 5.76
N ASP A 33 14.94 -4.21 6.98
CA ASP A 33 14.46 -5.00 8.10
C ASP A 33 13.01 -4.66 8.47
N PHE A 34 12.32 -5.60 9.11
CA PHE A 34 10.96 -5.45 9.61
C PHE A 34 10.78 -6.10 10.97
N ASP A 35 9.81 -5.57 11.73
CA ASP A 35 9.32 -6.19 12.96
C ASP A 35 8.01 -6.94 12.70
N ARG A 36 7.76 -7.97 13.51
CA ARG A 36 6.50 -8.72 13.49
C ARG A 36 5.65 -8.34 14.69
N SER A 37 4.38 -8.08 14.46
CA SER A 37 3.38 -7.91 15.51
C SER A 37 2.10 -8.67 15.18
N GLU A 38 1.28 -8.93 16.20
CA GLU A 38 -0.02 -9.59 16.08
C GLU A 38 -1.05 -8.83 16.89
N THR A 39 -2.29 -8.81 16.41
CA THR A 39 -3.43 -8.21 17.12
C THR A 39 -4.67 -9.08 16.96
N ASP A 40 -5.60 -8.96 17.90
CA ASP A 40 -6.94 -9.48 17.77
C ASP A 40 -7.86 -8.30 17.44
N PHE A 41 -8.38 -8.28 16.22
CA PHE A 41 -9.31 -7.26 15.76
C PHE A 41 -10.65 -7.89 15.44
N CYS A 42 -11.67 -7.56 16.24
CA CYS A 42 -13.02 -8.11 16.08
C CYS A 42 -13.09 -9.66 16.08
N GLY A 43 -12.17 -10.34 16.78
CA GLY A 43 -12.10 -11.80 16.84
C GLY A 43 -11.26 -12.42 15.71
N GLU A 44 -10.72 -11.62 14.79
CA GLU A 44 -9.78 -12.06 13.77
C GLU A 44 -8.35 -11.81 14.24
N LYS A 45 -7.53 -12.88 14.24
CA LYS A 45 -6.10 -12.76 14.53
C LYS A 45 -5.37 -12.24 13.31
N LEU A 46 -4.91 -11.00 13.37
CA LEU A 46 -4.12 -10.38 12.31
C LEU A 46 -2.65 -10.37 12.70
N SER A 47 -1.78 -10.48 11.70
CA SER A 47 -0.34 -10.31 11.88
C SER A 47 0.23 -9.32 10.89
N TYR A 48 1.32 -8.68 11.26
CA TYR A 48 1.91 -7.59 10.49
C TYR A 48 3.42 -7.79 10.35
N TRP A 49 3.94 -7.46 9.18
CA TRP A 49 5.37 -7.18 9.00
C TRP A 49 5.53 -5.68 8.77
N GLN A 50 6.23 -5.01 9.68
CA GLN A 50 6.31 -3.55 9.77
C GLN A 50 7.72 -3.08 9.42
N PHE A 51 7.88 -2.53 8.22
CA PHE A 51 9.13 -1.98 7.71
C PHE A 51 9.19 -0.48 8.06
N PHE A 52 9.35 -0.16 9.36
CA PHE A 52 9.27 1.21 9.88
C PHE A 52 10.19 2.21 9.14
N LYS A 53 11.42 1.80 8.83
CA LYS A 53 12.42 2.62 8.11
C LYS A 53 12.07 2.88 6.64
N ARG A 54 11.09 2.17 6.10
CA ARG A 54 10.64 2.31 4.71
C ARG A 54 9.17 2.68 4.61
N GLY A 55 8.45 2.85 5.70
CA GLY A 55 7.03 3.22 5.59
C GLY A 55 6.19 2.17 4.88
N VAL A 56 6.48 0.88 5.07
CA VAL A 56 5.69 -0.20 4.47
C VAL A 56 5.19 -1.13 5.56
N THR A 57 3.93 -1.54 5.47
CA THR A 57 3.36 -2.57 6.35
C THR A 57 2.63 -3.61 5.53
N PHE A 58 2.98 -4.87 5.72
CA PHE A 58 2.23 -6.01 5.19
C PHE A 58 1.30 -6.50 6.28
N ARG A 59 0.02 -6.69 5.95
CA ARG A 59 -0.98 -7.28 6.84
C ARG A 59 -1.38 -8.65 6.33
N PHE A 60 -1.38 -9.61 7.24
CA PHE A 60 -1.82 -10.96 7.01
C PHE A 60 -3.06 -11.25 7.84
N ASN A 61 -4.04 -11.89 7.22
CA ASN A 61 -5.23 -12.36 7.91
C ASN A 61 -4.95 -13.58 8.80
N GLU A 62 -5.97 -14.11 9.46
CA GLU A 62 -5.86 -15.26 10.36
C GLU A 62 -5.29 -16.54 9.71
N HIS A 63 -5.42 -16.67 8.39
CA HIS A 63 -4.87 -17.78 7.62
C HIS A 63 -3.44 -17.53 7.12
N GLN A 64 -2.79 -16.47 7.62
CA GLN A 64 -1.47 -16.01 7.20
C GLN A 64 -1.42 -15.69 5.70
N ILE A 65 -2.52 -15.18 5.14
CA ILE A 65 -2.59 -14.73 3.75
C ILE A 65 -2.40 -13.21 3.72
N LEU A 66 -1.48 -12.73 2.88
CA LEU A 66 -1.26 -11.30 2.65
C LEU A 66 -2.51 -10.70 2.01
N ASP A 67 -3.24 -9.87 2.74
CA ASP A 67 -4.51 -9.32 2.28
C ASP A 67 -4.45 -7.82 2.04
N THR A 68 -3.52 -7.11 2.68
CA THR A 68 -3.35 -5.66 2.56
C THR A 68 -1.89 -5.25 2.68
N VAL A 69 -1.48 -4.29 1.87
CA VAL A 69 -0.18 -3.60 1.97
C VAL A 69 -0.43 -2.11 2.12
N PHE A 70 0.21 -1.50 3.11
CA PHE A 70 0.19 -0.06 3.36
C PHE A 70 1.55 0.54 2.99
N ILE A 71 1.55 1.65 2.27
CA ILE A 71 2.74 2.43 1.92
C ILE A 71 2.53 3.87 2.36
N HIS A 72 3.35 4.34 3.28
CA HIS A 72 3.35 5.69 3.80
C HIS A 72 4.11 6.62 2.86
N ALA A 73 3.39 7.47 2.13
CA ALA A 73 3.98 8.49 1.27
C ALA A 73 4.54 9.68 2.07
N LYS A 74 4.07 9.87 3.30
CA LYS A 74 4.51 10.91 4.23
C LYS A 74 4.89 10.27 5.56
N GLU A 75 5.96 10.76 6.16
CA GLU A 75 6.39 10.30 7.48
C GLU A 75 5.34 10.59 8.54
N ASN A 76 5.33 9.76 9.59
CA ASN A 76 4.50 9.93 10.78
C ASN A 76 5.31 9.55 12.03
N GLU A 77 4.66 9.50 13.19
CA GLU A 77 5.32 9.22 14.47
C GLU A 77 6.04 7.86 14.51
N GLU A 78 5.57 6.87 13.75
CA GLU A 78 6.10 5.50 13.75
C GLU A 78 6.90 5.15 12.48
N TYR A 79 6.54 5.73 11.33
CA TYR A 79 7.07 5.33 10.02
C TYR A 79 7.75 6.49 9.29
N TYR A 80 8.91 6.20 8.70
CA TYR A 80 9.49 7.06 7.67
C TYR A 80 8.66 7.00 6.39
N SER A 81 8.80 8.02 5.53
CA SER A 81 8.18 7.97 4.19
C SER A 81 8.86 6.93 3.29
N TYR A 82 8.09 6.27 2.42
CA TYR A 82 8.60 5.34 1.42
C TYR A 82 9.39 6.09 0.36
N PRO A 83 10.70 5.85 0.21
CA PRO A 83 11.56 6.70 -0.61
C PRO A 83 11.46 6.42 -2.12
N PHE A 84 10.83 5.32 -2.53
CA PHE A 84 10.77 4.86 -3.93
C PHE A 84 9.36 5.03 -4.53
N LEU A 85 8.63 6.10 -4.15
CA LEU A 85 7.27 6.33 -4.68
C LEU A 85 7.23 6.48 -6.20
N GLU A 86 8.25 7.07 -6.81
CA GLU A 86 8.33 7.28 -8.27
C GLU A 86 8.50 5.96 -9.03
N ASP A 87 9.17 4.98 -8.42
CA ASP A 87 9.31 3.62 -8.94
C ASP A 87 8.08 2.75 -8.63
N LEU A 88 7.39 3.03 -7.51
CA LEU A 88 6.17 2.32 -7.11
C LEU A 88 5.06 2.46 -8.13
N ILE A 89 4.69 3.69 -8.46
CA ILE A 89 3.67 4.00 -9.47
C ILE A 89 4.17 5.16 -10.31
N ILE A 90 4.39 4.92 -11.60
CA ILE A 90 4.88 5.93 -12.53
C ILE A 90 3.96 7.16 -12.50
N GLY A 91 4.54 8.33 -12.21
CA GLY A 91 3.84 9.62 -12.14
C GLY A 91 3.33 9.99 -10.74
N ILE A 92 3.49 9.12 -9.74
CA ILE A 92 3.24 9.42 -8.33
C ILE A 92 4.55 9.78 -7.62
N ASN A 93 4.52 10.79 -6.77
CA ASN A 93 5.64 11.20 -5.92
C ASN A 93 5.13 11.84 -4.61
N HIS A 94 6.05 12.29 -3.76
CA HIS A 94 5.72 12.89 -2.46
C HIS A 94 4.94 14.21 -2.54
N LYS A 95 4.83 14.83 -3.73
CA LYS A 95 4.04 16.05 -3.97
C LYS A 95 2.71 15.76 -4.68
N SER A 96 2.40 14.48 -4.92
CA SER A 96 1.14 14.10 -5.55
C SER A 96 -0.04 14.58 -4.70
N THR A 97 -0.98 15.25 -5.35
CA THR A 97 -2.24 15.71 -4.75
C THR A 97 -3.42 14.91 -5.25
N LYS A 98 -4.57 14.97 -4.57
CA LYS A 98 -5.83 14.33 -5.02
C LYS A 98 -6.12 14.65 -6.49
N GLN A 99 -5.99 15.92 -6.88
CA GLN A 99 -6.24 16.37 -8.26
C GLN A 99 -5.24 15.78 -9.26
N SER A 100 -3.95 15.70 -8.89
CA SER A 100 -2.93 15.09 -9.77
C SER A 100 -3.17 13.59 -9.99
N VAL A 101 -3.63 12.87 -8.96
CA VAL A 101 -3.95 11.44 -9.04
C VAL A 101 -5.15 11.21 -9.96
N VAL A 102 -6.23 12.01 -9.82
CA VAL A 102 -7.38 11.95 -10.73
C VAL A 102 -6.99 12.29 -12.16
N LYS A 103 -6.12 13.29 -12.37
CA LYS A 103 -5.63 13.64 -13.70
C LYS A 103 -4.83 12.50 -14.34
N LEU A 104 -4.08 11.75 -13.52
CA LEU A 104 -3.23 10.65 -13.99
C LEU A 104 -4.03 9.38 -14.32
N PHE A 105 -4.98 8.99 -13.47
CA PHE A 105 -5.68 7.70 -13.61
C PHE A 105 -7.13 7.83 -14.10
N GLY A 106 -7.68 9.04 -14.14
CA GLY A 106 -9.08 9.28 -14.43
C GLY A 106 -9.99 9.08 -13.21
N ASN A 107 -11.27 8.82 -13.47
CA ASN A 107 -12.30 8.75 -12.44
C ASN A 107 -12.11 7.52 -11.54
N PRO A 108 -12.13 7.68 -10.20
CA PRO A 108 -12.07 6.55 -9.26
C PRO A 108 -13.38 5.74 -9.26
N GLU A 109 -13.30 4.51 -8.77
CA GLU A 109 -14.48 3.66 -8.51
C GLU A 109 -15.31 4.22 -7.34
N ARG A 110 -14.63 4.69 -6.29
CA ARG A 110 -15.23 5.39 -5.15
C ARG A 110 -14.33 6.53 -4.71
N GLU A 111 -14.91 7.58 -4.13
CA GLU A 111 -14.14 8.67 -3.56
C GLU A 111 -14.82 9.32 -2.36
N SER A 112 -14.03 10.12 -1.65
CA SER A 112 -14.49 11.09 -0.65
C SER A 112 -13.64 12.35 -0.75
N ASN A 113 -13.83 13.31 0.15
CA ASN A 113 -13.03 14.52 0.20
C ASN A 113 -11.53 14.23 0.45
N SER A 114 -11.21 13.18 1.20
CA SER A 114 -9.85 12.85 1.63
C SER A 114 -9.26 11.58 1.01
N TRP A 115 -9.98 10.88 0.13
CA TRP A 115 -9.46 9.64 -0.46
C TRP A 115 -10.05 9.31 -1.83
N LEU A 116 -9.33 8.48 -2.57
CA LEU A 116 -9.70 7.92 -3.87
C LEU A 116 -9.51 6.40 -3.83
N LYS A 117 -10.47 5.62 -4.34
CA LYS A 117 -10.36 4.17 -4.49
C LYS A 117 -10.54 3.77 -5.94
N TYR A 118 -9.55 3.09 -6.50
CA TYR A 118 -9.53 2.56 -7.86
C TYR A 118 -9.60 1.03 -7.80
N LYS A 119 -10.47 0.43 -8.62
CA LYS A 119 -10.52 -1.01 -8.80
C LYS A 119 -9.53 -1.46 -9.87
N ILE A 120 -8.79 -2.53 -9.60
CA ILE A 120 -7.84 -3.15 -10.51
C ILE A 120 -8.10 -4.66 -10.48
N LEU A 121 -8.84 -5.18 -11.45
CA LEU A 121 -9.31 -6.58 -11.46
C LEU A 121 -10.00 -6.92 -10.11
N ASP A 122 -9.46 -7.88 -9.36
CA ASP A 122 -9.95 -8.34 -8.05
C ASP A 122 -9.25 -7.65 -6.86
N SER A 123 -8.48 -6.60 -7.14
CA SER A 123 -7.74 -5.79 -6.17
C SER A 123 -8.17 -4.33 -6.24
N TYR A 124 -7.67 -3.52 -5.31
CA TYR A 124 -7.83 -2.08 -5.31
C TYR A 124 -6.54 -1.34 -4.99
N LEU A 125 -6.46 -0.10 -5.47
CA LEU A 125 -5.59 0.94 -4.94
C LEU A 125 -6.43 2.00 -4.24
N HIS A 126 -6.06 2.32 -3.01
CA HIS A 126 -6.69 3.35 -2.21
C HIS A 126 -5.65 4.42 -1.85
N PHE A 127 -5.88 5.65 -2.29
CA PHE A 127 -5.02 6.78 -2.03
C PHE A 127 -5.68 7.66 -0.97
N GLU A 128 -4.97 7.89 0.13
CA GLU A 128 -5.41 8.77 1.21
C GLU A 128 -4.58 10.05 1.21
N PHE A 129 -5.26 11.18 1.38
CA PHE A 129 -4.66 12.51 1.34
C PHE A 129 -4.76 13.18 2.71
N ASP A 130 -3.76 13.98 3.06
CA ASP A 130 -3.78 14.77 4.28
C ASP A 130 -4.67 16.02 4.15
N LYS A 131 -4.70 16.85 5.21
CA LYS A 131 -5.51 18.08 5.24
C LYS A 131 -5.08 19.12 4.19
N SER A 132 -3.85 19.03 3.68
CA SER A 132 -3.30 19.86 2.61
C SER A 132 -3.57 19.25 1.22
N SER A 133 -4.34 18.15 1.14
CA SER A 133 -4.61 17.39 -0.08
C SER A 133 -3.37 16.73 -0.71
N GLU A 134 -2.28 16.58 0.06
CA GLU A 134 -1.08 15.85 -0.37
C GLU A 134 -1.21 14.37 -0.04
N LEU A 135 -0.63 13.51 -0.88
CA LEU A 135 -0.66 12.06 -0.71
C LEU A 135 0.02 11.68 0.61
N LYS A 136 -0.74 11.00 1.47
CA LYS A 136 -0.27 10.53 2.78
C LYS A 136 0.01 9.03 2.79
N GLN A 137 -0.88 8.25 2.16
CA GLN A 137 -0.80 6.79 2.20
C GLN A 137 -1.39 6.19 0.93
N ILE A 138 -0.79 5.09 0.48
CA ILE A 138 -1.31 4.21 -0.55
C ILE A 138 -1.59 2.85 0.10
N THR A 139 -2.81 2.35 -0.07
CA THR A 139 -3.22 1.03 0.42
C THR A 139 -3.60 0.15 -0.75
N MET A 140 -3.02 -1.04 -0.80
CA MET A 140 -3.32 -2.10 -1.75
C MET A 140 -4.04 -3.24 -1.03
N GLY A 141 -5.13 -3.75 -1.58
CA GLY A 141 -5.83 -4.90 -1.01
C GLY A 141 -6.70 -5.63 -2.02
N LYS A 142 -7.30 -6.75 -1.60
CA LYS A 142 -8.34 -7.45 -2.38
C LYS A 142 -9.67 -6.70 -2.29
N PHE A 143 -10.39 -6.60 -3.42
CA PHE A 143 -11.65 -5.84 -3.51
C PHE A 143 -12.80 -6.52 -2.77
#